data_AF-A0A1B6EAQ6-F1
#
_entry.id   AF-A0A1B6EAQ6-F1
#
_cell.length_a   1.000
_cell.length_b   1.000
_cell.length_c   1.000
_cell.angle_alpha   90.00
_cell.angle_beta   90.00
_cell.angle_gamma   90.00
#
_symmetry.space_group_name_H-M   'P 1'
#
loop_
_entity.id
_entity.type
_entity.pdbx_description
1 polymer ?
#
loop_
_entity_poly.entity_id
_entity_poly.type
_entity_poly.pdbx_seq_one_letter_code
_entity_poly.pdbx_strand_id
1 'polypeptide(L)'
;MKFDQQQIDLKVSSKLLANGFWDIDNLPDKIAIQLERSSGGTSGSTVSGQKEGNNVSWNSHFFEKLGGSPAMPTATGLLKIGRYVSGFFALGPSSTCVNALIPNNEECGIRDVWNHNLQAEFRIIRTVVQKYPYVAMDTEFPGVVARPIGEFRSTADYQYQLLRTNVDLLRIIQLGLTFLDEDGKTPQGYTTWQFNFKFNLSEDMYAQDSIDLLQNSGIQFKKHEEDGIEPFDFAALLMSSGIVLMDNIRWLSFHSGYDFGYLLKLLTDRNLPQDESEFFELLRIYFPVVYDVKYLMKSCKNLKGGLQEVADQLELQRVGPQHQAGSDSLLTGMAFFKMREMFFEDNIDDTKYCGHLYGLGTSFVLNGNTFHDNGDNSSSS
;
A
#
# COMPACT_ATOMS: atom_id res chain seq x y z
N MET A 1 13.70 -17.78 25.65
CA MET A 1 14.51 -18.14 24.47
C MET A 1 14.15 -19.55 24.01
N LYS A 2 13.12 -19.66 23.17
CA LYS A 2 12.91 -20.81 22.28
C LYS A 2 12.43 -20.17 20.99
N PHE A 3 13.36 -19.98 20.05
CA PHE A 3 13.00 -19.62 18.69
C PHE A 3 12.22 -20.80 18.10
N ASP A 4 11.08 -20.52 17.49
CA ASP A 4 10.29 -21.54 16.81
C ASP A 4 11.05 -21.96 15.54
N GLN A 5 11.40 -23.24 15.46
CA GLN A 5 12.27 -23.80 14.42
C GLN A 5 11.73 -23.51 13.00
N GLN A 6 10.41 -23.36 12.87
CA GLN A 6 9.73 -23.00 11.61
C GLN A 6 10.08 -21.60 11.09
N GLN A 7 10.28 -20.60 11.95
CA GLN A 7 10.63 -19.24 11.50
C GLN A 7 12.09 -19.13 11.08
N ILE A 8 12.99 -19.87 11.75
CA ILE A 8 14.40 -19.97 11.34
C ILE A 8 14.49 -20.68 9.99
N ASP A 9 13.72 -21.77 9.80
CA ASP A 9 13.71 -22.52 8.54
C ASP A 9 13.15 -21.67 7.38
N LEU A 10 12.16 -20.80 7.61
CA LEU A 10 11.68 -19.84 6.60
C LEU A 10 12.74 -18.78 6.26
N LYS A 11 13.45 -18.25 7.26
CA LYS A 11 14.47 -17.20 7.09
C LYS A 11 15.73 -17.74 6.41
N VAL A 12 16.09 -18.99 6.68
CA VAL A 12 17.22 -19.70 6.05
C VAL A 12 16.82 -20.16 4.64
N SER A 13 15.61 -20.70 4.46
CA SER A 13 15.12 -21.14 3.15
C SER A 13 14.90 -19.96 2.19
N SER A 14 14.34 -18.83 2.64
CA SER A 14 14.15 -17.65 1.79
C SER A 14 15.48 -17.00 1.40
N LYS A 15 16.45 -16.90 2.32
CA LYS A 15 17.80 -16.41 2.01
C LYS A 15 18.60 -17.36 1.11
N LEU A 16 18.46 -18.68 1.29
CA LEU A 16 19.12 -19.67 0.43
C LEU A 16 18.47 -19.72 -0.96
N LEU A 17 17.15 -19.59 -1.05
CA LEU A 17 16.44 -19.43 -2.31
C LEU A 17 16.89 -18.15 -3.02
N ALA A 18 16.91 -16.99 -2.34
CA ALA A 18 17.33 -15.72 -2.94
C ALA A 18 18.80 -15.71 -3.40
N ASN A 19 19.71 -16.36 -2.67
CA ASN A 19 21.14 -16.37 -2.99
C ASN A 19 21.54 -17.48 -4.00
N GLY A 20 20.76 -18.55 -4.15
CA GLY A 20 21.06 -19.69 -5.02
C GLY A 20 20.30 -19.75 -6.35
N PHE A 21 19.37 -18.81 -6.61
CA PHE A 21 18.44 -18.88 -7.74
C PHE A 21 18.94 -18.28 -9.07
N TRP A 22 20.19 -17.79 -9.12
CA TRP A 22 20.68 -17.07 -10.31
C TRP A 22 21.13 -17.98 -11.47
N ASP A 23 21.01 -19.31 -11.35
CA ASP A 23 21.12 -20.21 -12.50
C ASP A 23 19.76 -20.38 -13.19
N ILE A 24 19.62 -19.63 -14.28
CA ILE A 24 18.54 -19.69 -15.25
C ILE A 24 18.62 -21.06 -15.93
N ASP A 25 17.79 -22.01 -15.51
CA ASP A 25 17.08 -22.99 -16.35
C ASP A 25 16.32 -24.01 -15.47
N ASN A 26 15.06 -24.29 -15.84
CA ASN A 26 14.11 -25.23 -15.21
C ASN A 26 13.47 -24.85 -13.86
N LEU A 27 12.56 -23.88 -13.94
CA LEU A 27 11.60 -23.53 -12.88
C LEU A 27 10.39 -24.49 -12.70
N PRO A 28 9.89 -25.23 -13.72
CA PRO A 28 8.69 -26.08 -13.55
C PRO A 28 8.93 -27.30 -12.64
N ASP A 29 10.10 -27.94 -12.72
CA ASP A 29 10.35 -29.23 -12.06
C ASP A 29 10.66 -29.13 -10.56
N LYS A 30 11.00 -27.93 -10.07
CA LYS A 30 11.42 -27.73 -8.67
C LYS A 30 10.26 -27.44 -7.71
N ILE A 31 9.08 -27.09 -8.22
CA ILE A 31 7.88 -26.83 -7.40
C ILE A 31 7.19 -28.15 -6.97
N ALA A 32 7.37 -29.24 -7.73
CA ALA A 32 6.76 -30.54 -7.43
C ALA A 32 7.29 -31.19 -6.13
N ILE A 33 8.54 -30.89 -5.73
CA ILE A 33 9.21 -31.55 -4.60
C ILE A 33 8.67 -31.09 -3.24
N GLN A 34 7.99 -29.93 -3.17
CA GLN A 34 7.41 -29.42 -1.93
C GLN A 34 6.01 -30.00 -1.61
N LEU A 35 5.30 -30.56 -2.61
CA LEU A 35 3.92 -31.05 -2.47
C LEU A 35 3.82 -32.51 -1.98
N GLU A 36 4.87 -33.32 -2.14
CA GLU A 36 4.89 -34.71 -1.63
C GLU A 36 5.29 -34.81 -0.15
N ARG A 37 5.84 -33.73 0.45
CA ARG A 37 6.24 -33.72 1.87
C ARG A 37 5.15 -33.26 2.84
N SER A 38 4.03 -32.74 2.34
CA SER A 38 2.87 -32.32 3.13
C SER A 38 1.74 -33.36 3.19
N SER A 39 1.88 -34.51 2.52
CA SER A 39 0.86 -35.55 2.39
C SER A 39 1.29 -36.90 3.00
N GLY A 40 1.82 -36.89 4.24
CA GLY A 40 2.23 -38.10 4.96
C GLY A 40 1.70 -38.23 6.39
N GLY A 41 0.69 -39.11 6.58
CA GLY A 41 0.22 -39.67 7.87
C GLY A 41 -0.89 -38.86 8.57
N THR A 42 -2.05 -39.40 8.96
CA THR A 42 -2.35 -40.75 9.46
C THR A 42 -3.85 -41.09 9.33
N SER A 43 -4.11 -42.39 9.29
CA SER A 43 -5.35 -43.14 9.10
C SER A 43 -6.46 -43.01 10.16
N GLY A 44 -7.71 -43.00 9.69
CA GLY A 44 -8.78 -43.92 10.14
C GLY A 44 -9.74 -43.50 11.25
N SER A 45 -11.01 -43.23 10.90
CA SER A 45 -12.19 -44.00 11.38
C SER A 45 -13.51 -43.38 10.90
N THR A 46 -14.30 -44.17 10.18
CA THR A 46 -15.68 -43.93 9.71
C THR A 46 -16.69 -43.94 10.86
N VAL A 47 -17.60 -42.95 10.91
CA VAL A 47 -18.97 -43.12 11.43
C VAL A 47 -19.95 -42.27 10.60
N SER A 48 -21.00 -42.94 10.12
CA SER A 48 -22.15 -42.44 9.39
C SER A 48 -23.16 -41.69 10.28
N GLY A 49 -23.76 -40.62 9.77
CA GLY A 49 -24.94 -39.97 10.36
C GLY A 49 -25.69 -39.13 9.33
N GLN A 50 -26.94 -39.49 9.07
CA GLN A 50 -27.86 -38.86 8.12
C GLN A 50 -28.62 -37.66 8.73
N LYS A 51 -28.90 -36.69 7.86
CA LYS A 51 -30.15 -35.90 7.67
C LYS A 51 -30.46 -34.64 8.51
N GLU A 52 -31.18 -33.78 7.79
CA GLU A 52 -31.96 -32.57 8.14
C GLU A 52 -31.14 -31.28 8.27
N GLY A 53 -31.33 -30.22 7.48
CA GLY A 53 -32.55 -29.72 6.84
C GLY A 53 -33.11 -28.58 7.69
N ASN A 54 -32.65 -27.35 7.49
CA ASN A 54 -33.49 -26.16 7.59
C ASN A 54 -32.79 -24.89 7.09
N ASN A 55 -33.53 -24.21 6.23
CA ASN A 55 -33.26 -22.94 5.60
C ASN A 55 -33.87 -21.85 6.50
N VAL A 56 -33.08 -20.91 7.02
CA VAL A 56 -33.65 -19.68 7.62
C VAL A 56 -32.79 -18.47 7.27
N SER A 57 -33.40 -17.64 6.42
CA SER A 57 -33.02 -16.27 6.09
C SER A 57 -33.30 -15.35 7.29
N TRP A 58 -32.35 -14.49 7.67
CA TRP A 58 -32.60 -13.36 8.55
C TRP A 58 -32.16 -12.07 7.89
N ASN A 59 -33.16 -11.29 7.50
CA ASN A 59 -33.01 -9.88 7.19
C ASN A 59 -33.92 -9.09 8.15
N SER A 60 -33.39 -7.94 8.58
CA SER A 60 -34.06 -6.76 9.14
C SER A 60 -34.12 -6.56 10.67
N HIS A 61 -33.78 -5.30 11.00
CA HIS A 61 -34.09 -4.49 12.18
C HIS A 61 -33.25 -4.66 13.45
N PHE A 62 -32.20 -3.84 13.57
CA PHE A 62 -31.96 -3.06 14.80
C PHE A 62 -31.12 -1.80 14.55
N PHE A 63 -31.78 -0.66 14.36
CA PHE A 63 -31.22 0.68 14.58
C PHE A 63 -32.22 1.42 15.47
N GLU A 64 -31.81 1.81 16.68
CA GLU A 64 -31.85 3.20 17.18
C GLU A 64 -31.42 3.27 18.67
N LYS A 65 -30.72 4.36 19.01
CA LYS A 65 -30.29 4.85 20.35
C LYS A 65 -28.99 4.28 20.95
N LEU A 66 -27.89 5.00 20.72
CA LEU A 66 -27.39 6.06 21.61
C LEU A 66 -26.40 6.94 20.83
N GLY A 67 -26.39 8.23 21.15
CA GLY A 67 -25.95 9.29 20.25
C GLY A 67 -24.49 9.71 20.31
N GLY A 68 -24.08 10.43 19.26
CA GLY A 68 -23.41 11.73 19.39
C GLY A 68 -21.89 11.78 19.47
N SER A 69 -21.24 11.68 18.29
CA SER A 69 -20.07 12.46 17.81
C SER A 69 -18.70 12.38 18.53
N PRO A 70 -17.58 12.74 17.84
CA PRO A 70 -17.47 13.45 16.56
C PRO A 70 -16.83 12.66 15.41
N ALA A 71 -17.33 12.98 14.21
CA ALA A 71 -16.75 12.64 12.92
C ALA A 71 -15.41 13.37 12.69
N MET A 72 -14.47 12.68 12.05
CA MET A 72 -13.31 13.31 11.40
C MET A 72 -13.76 14.00 10.10
N PRO A 73 -13.13 15.12 9.72
CA PRO A 73 -13.68 16.07 8.76
C PRO A 73 -13.57 15.60 7.31
N THR A 74 -14.68 15.73 6.58
CA THR A 74 -14.73 15.79 5.13
C THR A 74 -14.29 17.17 4.65
N ALA A 75 -13.23 17.22 3.84
CA ALA A 75 -12.80 18.43 3.17
C ALA A 75 -13.70 18.68 1.94
N THR A 76 -14.80 19.40 2.13
CA THR A 76 -15.55 20.03 1.04
C THR A 76 -15.70 21.52 1.32
N GLY A 77 -14.75 22.32 0.84
CA GLY A 77 -14.84 23.77 0.79
C GLY A 77 -15.60 24.21 -0.46
N LEU A 78 -16.91 24.43 -0.34
CA LEU A 78 -17.71 25.12 -1.35
C LEU A 78 -17.45 26.63 -1.28
N LEU A 79 -16.75 27.16 -2.28
CA LEU A 79 -16.62 28.60 -2.54
C LEU A 79 -17.98 29.19 -2.96
N LYS A 80 -18.55 30.06 -2.11
CA LYS A 80 -19.55 31.05 -2.53
C LYS A 80 -18.83 32.30 -3.04
N ILE A 81 -18.76 32.47 -4.35
CA ILE A 81 -18.35 33.73 -4.98
C ILE A 81 -19.61 34.58 -5.19
N GLY A 82 -19.69 35.70 -4.47
CA GLY A 82 -20.73 36.71 -4.62
C GLY A 82 -20.55 37.48 -5.93
N ARG A 83 -21.63 37.52 -6.72
CA ARG A 83 -21.82 38.35 -7.91
C ARG A 83 -21.62 39.84 -7.62
N TYR A 84 -20.76 40.51 -8.37
CA TYR A 84 -20.95 41.89 -8.79
C TYR A 84 -21.24 41.90 -10.29
N VAL A 85 -22.31 42.58 -10.70
CA VAL A 85 -22.72 42.72 -12.12
C VAL A 85 -22.79 44.21 -12.46
N SER A 86 -21.88 44.66 -13.32
CA SER A 86 -22.04 45.75 -14.29
C SER A 86 -20.84 45.63 -15.24
N GLY A 87 -20.93 45.33 -16.53
CA GLY A 87 -21.91 45.70 -17.55
C GLY A 87 -21.16 46.55 -18.57
N PHE A 88 -20.62 45.96 -19.65
CA PHE A 88 -20.22 46.65 -20.88
C PHE A 88 -20.02 45.64 -22.03
N PHE A 89 -20.53 46.00 -23.21
CA PHE A 89 -20.52 45.25 -24.47
C PHE A 89 -19.13 45.17 -25.12
N ALA A 90 -18.79 44.03 -25.74
CA ALA A 90 -17.97 43.98 -26.97
C ALA A 90 -18.07 42.60 -27.67
N LEU A 91 -18.08 42.61 -29.00
CA LEU A 91 -18.29 41.49 -29.93
C LEU A 91 -16.98 40.78 -30.34
N GLY A 92 -16.98 39.44 -30.34
CA GLY A 92 -16.17 38.52 -31.18
C GLY A 92 -14.71 38.21 -30.78
N PRO A 93 -14.05 37.17 -31.34
CA PRO A 93 -14.54 36.07 -32.19
C PRO A 93 -14.41 34.67 -31.55
N SER A 94 -15.00 33.70 -32.24
CA SER A 94 -15.05 32.26 -31.96
C SER A 94 -13.70 31.67 -31.54
N SER A 95 -13.59 31.29 -30.27
CA SER A 95 -12.50 30.45 -29.77
C SER A 95 -12.99 29.02 -29.78
N THR A 96 -12.54 28.24 -30.76
CA THR A 96 -12.60 26.78 -30.70
C THR A 96 -11.97 26.33 -29.39
N CYS A 97 -12.79 25.77 -28.51
CA CYS A 97 -12.35 25.00 -27.36
C CYS A 97 -11.47 23.84 -27.86
N VAL A 98 -10.17 24.01 -27.78
CA VAL A 98 -9.23 22.88 -27.77
C VAL A 98 -9.57 22.09 -26.52
N ASN A 99 -10.23 20.95 -26.69
CA ASN A 99 -10.27 19.91 -25.66
C ASN A 99 -8.82 19.60 -25.31
N ALA A 100 -8.36 20.02 -24.13
CA ALA A 100 -7.08 19.57 -23.62
C ALA A 100 -7.18 18.04 -23.47
N LEU A 101 -6.54 17.32 -24.39
CA LEU A 101 -6.38 15.88 -24.30
C LEU A 101 -5.64 15.62 -22.99
N ILE A 102 -6.30 14.98 -22.02
CA ILE A 102 -5.64 14.47 -20.83
C ILE A 102 -4.61 13.46 -21.35
N PRO A 103 -3.30 13.70 -21.17
CA PRO A 103 -2.28 12.82 -21.71
C PRO A 103 -2.48 11.41 -21.14
N ASN A 104 -2.33 10.40 -22.00
CA ASN A 104 -2.46 9.00 -21.61
C ASN A 104 -1.37 8.65 -20.57
N ASN A 105 -1.64 7.74 -19.64
CA ASN A 105 -0.69 7.30 -18.61
C ASN A 105 0.68 6.95 -19.21
N GLU A 106 0.67 6.24 -20.35
CA GLU A 106 1.89 5.80 -21.02
C GLU A 106 2.72 6.95 -21.59
N GLU A 107 2.08 8.03 -22.06
CA GLU A 107 2.76 9.24 -22.55
C GLU A 107 3.50 9.96 -21.42
N CYS A 108 3.05 9.73 -20.19
CA CYS A 108 3.61 10.29 -18.97
C CYS A 108 4.66 9.38 -18.30
N GLY A 109 5.01 8.24 -18.91
CA GLY A 109 5.94 7.28 -18.33
C GLY A 109 5.33 6.30 -17.32
N ILE A 110 3.99 6.29 -17.18
CA ILE A 110 3.25 5.36 -16.32
C ILE A 110 2.72 4.20 -17.18
N ARG A 111 3.24 3.00 -16.94
CA ARG A 111 2.86 1.78 -17.66
C ARG A 111 1.75 1.04 -16.95
N ASP A 112 0.58 0.96 -17.59
CA ASP A 112 -0.51 0.11 -17.10
C ASP A 112 -0.20 -1.38 -17.32
N VAL A 113 -0.26 -2.14 -16.24
CA VAL A 113 -0.04 -3.58 -16.21
C VAL A 113 -1.35 -4.28 -15.90
N TRP A 114 -1.70 -5.22 -16.76
CA TRP A 114 -2.86 -6.09 -16.72
C TRP A 114 -2.39 -7.54 -16.83
N ASN A 115 -3.31 -8.50 -16.76
CA ASN A 115 -2.94 -9.91 -16.80
C ASN A 115 -2.12 -10.30 -18.05
N HIS A 116 -2.48 -9.76 -19.22
CA HIS A 116 -1.86 -10.12 -20.50
C HIS A 116 -0.41 -9.64 -20.67
N ASN A 117 0.02 -8.57 -19.99
CA ASN A 117 1.39 -8.02 -20.11
C ASN A 117 2.22 -8.18 -18.83
N LEU A 118 1.64 -8.66 -17.72
CA LEU A 118 2.30 -8.83 -16.42
C LEU A 118 3.71 -9.44 -16.50
N GLN A 119 3.83 -10.58 -17.19
CA GLN A 119 5.10 -11.30 -17.35
C GLN A 119 6.14 -10.50 -18.11
N ALA A 120 5.74 -9.77 -19.16
CA ALA A 120 6.65 -8.99 -19.98
C ALA A 120 7.20 -7.79 -19.18
N GLU A 121 6.34 -7.11 -18.44
CA GLU A 121 6.72 -5.95 -17.63
C GLU A 121 7.63 -6.35 -16.46
N PHE A 122 7.37 -7.49 -15.79
CA PHE A 122 8.28 -7.98 -14.76
C PHE A 122 9.69 -8.33 -15.26
N ARG A 123 9.86 -8.73 -16.53
CA ARG A 123 11.20 -8.93 -17.12
C ARG A 123 11.96 -7.60 -17.21
N ILE A 124 11.26 -6.52 -17.55
CA ILE A 124 11.85 -5.18 -17.62
C ILE A 124 12.19 -4.70 -16.20
N ILE A 125 11.24 -4.80 -15.28
CA ILE A 125 11.41 -4.38 -13.88
C ILE A 125 12.62 -5.07 -13.22
N ARG A 126 12.81 -6.38 -13.43
CA ARG A 126 13.98 -7.12 -12.93
C ARG A 126 15.32 -6.54 -13.38
N THR A 127 15.35 -5.88 -14.55
CA THR A 127 16.54 -5.19 -15.06
C THR A 127 16.64 -3.77 -14.51
N VAL A 128 15.51 -3.07 -14.38
CA VAL A 128 15.44 -1.69 -13.86
C VAL A 128 15.89 -1.63 -12.40
N VAL A 129 15.36 -2.50 -11.54
CA VAL A 129 15.61 -2.47 -10.09
C VAL A 129 17.10 -2.62 -9.73
N GLN A 130 17.91 -3.24 -10.61
CA GLN A 130 19.36 -3.37 -10.42
C GLN A 130 20.10 -2.03 -10.47
N LYS A 131 19.55 -1.04 -11.18
CA LYS A 131 20.14 0.30 -11.33
C LYS A 131 19.37 1.38 -10.58
N TYR A 132 18.09 1.13 -10.30
CA TYR A 132 17.17 2.05 -9.64
C TYR A 132 16.59 1.38 -8.39
N PRO A 133 17.36 1.30 -7.28
CA PRO A 133 17.01 0.51 -6.10
C PRO A 133 16.05 1.22 -5.12
N TYR A 134 15.68 2.47 -5.38
CA TYR A 134 14.63 3.16 -4.62
C TYR A 134 13.28 2.85 -5.25
N VAL A 135 12.35 2.29 -4.48
CA VAL A 135 11.04 1.86 -4.97
C VAL A 135 9.97 2.63 -4.23
N ALA A 136 9.43 3.67 -4.88
CA ALA A 136 8.29 4.39 -4.34
C ALA A 136 7.00 3.64 -4.64
N MET A 137 6.11 3.51 -3.66
CA MET A 137 4.87 2.75 -3.81
C MET A 137 3.66 3.47 -3.23
N ASP A 138 2.50 3.06 -3.73
CA ASP A 138 1.18 3.44 -3.22
C ASP A 138 0.16 2.37 -3.65
N THR A 139 -0.96 2.24 -2.95
CA THR A 139 -2.03 1.28 -3.31
C THR A 139 -3.41 1.92 -3.32
N GLU A 140 -4.28 1.41 -4.18
CA GLU A 140 -5.71 1.71 -4.15
C GLU A 140 -6.51 0.47 -3.77
N PHE A 141 -7.46 0.65 -2.85
CA PHE A 141 -8.26 -0.42 -2.27
C PHE A 141 -9.64 0.11 -1.84
N PRO A 142 -10.64 -0.76 -1.59
CA PRO A 142 -12.03 -0.34 -1.46
C PRO A 142 -12.39 0.20 -0.07
N GLY A 143 -11.46 0.93 0.56
CA GLY A 143 -11.65 1.63 1.83
C GLY A 143 -11.69 0.72 3.06
N VAL A 144 -12.58 1.06 4.00
CA VAL A 144 -12.72 0.43 5.31
C VAL A 144 -14.20 0.13 5.53
N VAL A 145 -14.53 -1.14 5.73
CA VAL A 145 -15.93 -1.62 5.86
C VAL A 145 -16.24 -2.18 7.26
N ALA A 146 -15.22 -2.50 8.04
CA ALA A 146 -15.36 -3.13 9.34
C ALA A 146 -14.60 -2.38 10.43
N ARG A 147 -15.12 -2.44 11.66
CA ARG A 147 -14.40 -2.03 12.87
C ARG A 147 -14.22 -3.25 13.76
N PRO A 148 -13.02 -3.49 14.31
CA PRO A 148 -12.81 -4.60 15.23
C PRO A 148 -13.63 -4.38 16.51
N ILE A 149 -14.25 -5.45 17.00
CA ILE A 149 -15.03 -5.43 18.25
C ILE A 149 -14.18 -6.09 19.34
N GLY A 150 -14.06 -5.44 20.50
CA GLY A 150 -13.34 -5.98 21.65
C GLY A 150 -12.69 -4.91 22.50
N GLU A 151 -11.93 -5.36 23.50
CA GLU A 151 -11.04 -4.51 24.28
C GLU A 151 -9.64 -4.50 23.63
N PHE A 152 -9.00 -3.32 23.61
CA PHE A 152 -7.70 -3.12 22.98
C PHE A 152 -6.69 -2.63 24.01
N ARG A 153 -5.44 -3.06 23.85
CA ARG A 153 -4.37 -2.75 24.82
C ARG A 153 -3.99 -1.27 24.78
N SER A 154 -4.17 -0.62 23.64
CA SER A 154 -3.88 0.80 23.43
C SER A 154 -4.58 1.33 22.17
N THR A 155 -4.50 2.65 21.95
CA THR A 155 -4.92 3.25 20.68
C THR A 155 -4.12 2.72 19.49
N ALA A 156 -2.82 2.45 19.66
CA ALA A 156 -1.96 1.90 18.60
C ALA A 156 -2.38 0.47 18.23
N ASP A 157 -2.65 -0.36 19.23
CA ASP A 157 -3.18 -1.71 19.05
C ASP A 157 -4.54 -1.66 18.31
N TYR A 158 -5.42 -0.73 18.66
CA TYR A 158 -6.67 -0.52 17.93
C TYR A 158 -6.44 -0.14 16.46
N GLN A 159 -5.49 0.76 16.15
CA GLN A 159 -5.17 1.12 14.77
C GLN A 159 -4.68 -0.09 13.97
N TYR A 160 -3.81 -0.90 14.56
CA TYR A 160 -3.34 -2.12 13.93
C TYR A 160 -4.47 -3.13 13.69
N GLN A 161 -5.33 -3.37 14.69
CA GLN A 161 -6.47 -4.30 14.52
C GLN A 161 -7.49 -3.79 13.50
N LEU A 162 -7.67 -2.47 13.39
CA LEU A 162 -8.52 -1.86 12.36
C LEU A 162 -7.96 -2.11 10.97
N LEU A 163 -6.67 -1.90 10.78
CA LEU A 163 -5.95 -2.22 9.55
C LEU A 163 -6.08 -3.71 9.22
N ARG A 164 -5.69 -4.58 10.16
CA ARG A 164 -5.68 -6.03 10.00
C ARG A 164 -7.03 -6.56 9.52
N THR A 165 -8.10 -6.17 10.23
CA THR A 165 -9.46 -6.61 9.93
C THR A 165 -9.87 -6.25 8.51
N ASN A 166 -9.58 -5.03 8.05
CA ASN A 166 -10.01 -4.59 6.73
C ASN A 166 -9.12 -5.14 5.62
N VAL A 167 -7.80 -5.20 5.81
CA VAL A 167 -6.88 -5.80 4.84
C VAL A 167 -7.20 -7.28 4.64
N ASP A 168 -7.50 -8.03 5.70
CA ASP A 168 -7.87 -9.45 5.59
C ASP A 168 -9.18 -9.64 4.79
N LEU A 169 -10.18 -8.77 5.02
CA LEU A 169 -11.51 -8.85 4.39
C LEU A 169 -11.54 -8.37 2.94
N LEU A 170 -10.75 -7.35 2.61
CA LEU A 170 -10.87 -6.63 1.34
C LEU A 170 -9.78 -7.06 0.34
N ARG A 171 -10.03 -6.76 -0.94
CA ARG A 171 -9.10 -7.01 -2.04
C ARG A 171 -8.46 -5.71 -2.51
N ILE A 172 -7.18 -5.77 -2.84
CA ILE A 172 -6.46 -4.68 -3.47
C ILE A 172 -7.01 -4.43 -4.90
N ILE A 173 -7.01 -3.17 -5.35
CA ILE A 173 -7.47 -2.78 -6.70
C ILE A 173 -6.29 -2.36 -7.57
N GLN A 174 -5.39 -1.52 -7.05
CA GLN A 174 -4.15 -1.14 -7.75
C GLN A 174 -2.93 -1.13 -6.82
N LEU A 175 -1.76 -1.33 -7.43
CA LEU A 175 -0.45 -1.03 -6.83
C LEU A 175 0.36 -0.21 -7.84
N GLY A 176 0.96 0.88 -7.38
CA GLY A 176 1.93 1.65 -8.16
C GLY A 176 3.34 1.40 -7.65
N LEU A 177 4.28 1.16 -8.57
CA LEU A 177 5.71 1.08 -8.26
C LEU A 177 6.48 2.03 -9.17
N THR A 178 7.19 3.00 -8.58
CA THR A 178 8.09 3.93 -9.28
C THR A 178 9.54 3.66 -8.90
N PHE A 179 10.43 3.62 -9.90
CA PHE A 179 11.82 3.25 -9.73
C PHE A 179 12.77 4.46 -9.80
N LEU A 180 13.42 4.67 -8.67
CA LEU A 180 14.37 5.69 -8.20
C LEU A 180 15.85 5.29 -8.25
N ASP A 181 16.79 6.10 -8.73
CA ASP A 181 18.20 5.97 -8.32
C ASP A 181 18.50 6.76 -7.03
N GLU A 182 19.76 6.72 -6.56
CA GLU A 182 20.20 7.42 -5.34
C GLU A 182 20.06 8.95 -5.43
N ASP A 183 20.05 9.51 -6.63
CA ASP A 183 19.87 10.94 -6.89
C ASP A 183 18.39 11.31 -7.15
N GLY A 184 17.47 10.34 -7.08
CA GLY A 184 16.07 10.54 -7.41
C GLY A 184 15.76 10.61 -8.90
N LYS A 185 16.66 10.15 -9.76
CA LYS A 185 16.44 10.07 -11.21
C LYS A 185 15.74 8.77 -11.59
N THR A 186 14.88 8.84 -12.59
CA THR A 186 14.10 7.71 -13.08
C THR A 186 14.73 7.08 -14.34
N PRO A 187 14.41 5.81 -14.67
CA PRO A 187 14.85 5.19 -15.91
C PRO A 187 14.30 5.90 -17.15
N GLN A 188 14.98 5.74 -18.28
CA GLN A 188 14.46 6.20 -19.58
C GLN A 188 13.26 5.35 -20.00
N GLY A 189 12.21 6.00 -20.53
CA GLY A 189 10.98 5.33 -20.95
C GLY A 189 9.98 5.28 -19.80
N TYR A 190 9.52 4.07 -19.44
CA TYR A 190 8.62 3.90 -18.32
C TYR A 190 9.36 3.99 -16.99
N THR A 191 8.88 4.89 -16.13
CA THR A 191 9.42 5.14 -14.79
C THR A 191 8.62 4.43 -13.71
N THR A 192 7.34 4.18 -14.02
CA THR A 192 6.32 3.78 -13.07
C THR A 192 5.47 2.68 -13.68
N TRP A 193 5.17 1.65 -12.90
CA TRP A 193 4.25 0.57 -13.28
C TRP A 193 3.02 0.61 -12.38
N GLN A 194 1.85 0.65 -13.01
CA GLN A 194 0.56 0.61 -12.35
C GLN A 194 -0.06 -0.76 -12.58
N PHE A 195 -0.03 -1.60 -11.56
CA PHE A 195 -0.61 -2.95 -11.58
C PHE A 195 -2.10 -2.87 -11.26
N ASN A 196 -2.92 -3.34 -12.19
CA ASN A 196 -4.37 -3.35 -12.07
C ASN A 196 -4.85 -4.76 -11.72
N PHE A 197 -5.29 -4.97 -10.47
CA PHE A 197 -5.69 -6.28 -9.96
C PHE A 197 -7.13 -6.63 -10.28
N LYS A 198 -7.41 -7.93 -10.33
CA LYS A 198 -8.77 -8.42 -10.54
C LYS A 198 -9.69 -8.07 -9.37
N PHE A 199 -10.80 -7.43 -9.69
CA PHE A 199 -11.79 -6.94 -8.74
C PHE A 199 -13.19 -6.97 -9.38
N ASN A 200 -14.19 -7.48 -8.66
CA ASN A 200 -15.56 -7.59 -9.13
C ASN A 200 -16.53 -6.93 -8.14
N LEU A 201 -17.19 -5.83 -8.58
CA LEU A 201 -18.18 -5.10 -7.77
C LEU A 201 -19.42 -5.93 -7.39
N SER A 202 -19.67 -7.06 -8.06
CA SER A 202 -20.79 -7.95 -7.73
C SER A 202 -20.45 -8.99 -6.68
N GLU A 203 -19.15 -9.28 -6.47
CA GLU A 203 -18.68 -10.37 -5.61
C GLU A 203 -17.89 -9.84 -4.40
N ASP A 204 -17.08 -8.82 -4.60
CA ASP A 204 -16.13 -8.31 -3.61
C ASP A 204 -16.78 -7.28 -2.67
N MET A 205 -16.34 -7.27 -1.41
CA MET A 205 -16.77 -6.27 -0.42
C MET A 205 -16.08 -4.93 -0.67
N TYR A 206 -16.80 -3.83 -0.43
CA TYR A 206 -16.27 -2.48 -0.56
C TYR A 206 -17.05 -1.44 0.25
N ALA A 207 -16.41 -0.29 0.51
CA ALA A 207 -17.10 0.92 0.95
C ALA A 207 -17.57 1.73 -0.27
N GLN A 208 -18.85 2.13 -0.30
CA GLN A 208 -19.44 2.81 -1.46
C GLN A 208 -18.69 4.11 -1.80
N ASP A 209 -18.41 4.96 -0.79
CA ASP A 209 -17.70 6.23 -0.98
C ASP A 209 -16.32 6.04 -1.63
N SER A 210 -15.63 4.93 -1.32
CA SER A 210 -14.33 4.61 -1.92
C SER A 210 -14.46 4.19 -3.38
N ILE A 211 -15.47 3.38 -3.73
CA ILE A 211 -15.73 3.03 -5.14
C ILE A 211 -16.09 4.27 -5.95
N ASP A 212 -16.96 5.14 -5.43
CA ASP A 212 -17.36 6.37 -6.12
C ASP A 212 -16.15 7.29 -6.35
N LEU A 213 -15.28 7.45 -5.36
CA LEU A 213 -14.03 8.21 -5.48
C LEU A 213 -13.12 7.62 -6.54
N LEU A 214 -12.89 6.31 -6.53
CA LEU A 214 -12.03 5.62 -7.49
C LEU A 214 -12.58 5.67 -8.92
N GLN A 215 -13.89 5.53 -9.09
CA GLN A 215 -14.54 5.70 -10.40
C GLN A 215 -14.34 7.12 -10.93
N ASN A 216 -14.55 8.14 -10.08
CA ASN A 216 -14.33 9.53 -10.44
C ASN A 216 -12.86 9.85 -10.77
N SER A 217 -11.94 9.06 -10.21
CA SER A 217 -10.49 9.14 -10.45
C SER A 217 -10.03 8.37 -11.69
N GLY A 218 -10.96 7.71 -12.40
CA GLY A 218 -10.73 7.05 -13.68
C GLY A 218 -10.53 5.55 -13.63
N ILE A 219 -10.77 4.89 -12.49
CA ILE A 219 -10.70 3.42 -12.36
C ILE A 219 -11.80 2.76 -13.19
N GLN A 220 -11.39 1.87 -14.09
CA GLN A 220 -12.28 1.14 -15.00
C GLN A 220 -12.64 -0.23 -14.41
N PHE A 221 -13.55 -0.28 -13.44
CA PHE A 221 -13.89 -1.52 -12.71
C PHE A 221 -14.27 -2.71 -13.61
N LYS A 222 -14.96 -2.46 -14.73
CA LYS A 222 -15.26 -3.52 -15.72
C LYS A 222 -13.99 -4.16 -16.29
N LYS A 223 -12.97 -3.35 -16.55
CA LYS A 223 -11.67 -3.84 -17.05
C LYS A 223 -10.90 -4.57 -15.95
N HIS A 224 -11.00 -4.15 -14.69
CA HIS A 224 -10.45 -4.92 -13.56
C HIS A 224 -11.12 -6.30 -13.45
N GLU A 225 -12.43 -6.40 -13.64
CA GLU A 225 -13.15 -7.68 -13.61
C GLU A 225 -12.69 -8.63 -14.73
N GLU A 226 -12.52 -8.10 -15.96
CA GLU A 226 -12.24 -8.88 -17.16
C GLU A 226 -10.73 -9.18 -17.38
N ASP A 227 -9.87 -8.18 -17.19
CA ASP A 227 -8.44 -8.21 -17.56
C ASP A 227 -7.49 -8.08 -16.35
N GLY A 228 -8.03 -7.95 -15.15
CA GLY A 228 -7.26 -7.72 -13.94
C GLY A 228 -6.28 -8.83 -13.60
N ILE A 229 -5.16 -8.45 -13.00
CA ILE A 229 -4.10 -9.37 -12.57
C ILE A 229 -4.62 -10.25 -11.43
N GLU A 230 -4.39 -11.55 -11.54
CA GLU A 230 -4.61 -12.48 -10.42
C GLU A 230 -3.54 -12.23 -9.32
N PRO A 231 -3.95 -11.98 -8.06
CA PRO A 231 -3.03 -11.67 -6.97
C PRO A 231 -1.88 -12.66 -6.78
N PHE A 232 -2.17 -13.96 -6.94
CA PHE A 232 -1.18 -15.03 -6.78
C PHE A 232 -0.07 -14.96 -7.85
N ASP A 233 -0.44 -14.72 -9.11
CA ASP A 233 0.52 -14.63 -10.22
C ASP A 233 1.45 -13.42 -10.04
N PHE A 234 0.90 -12.30 -9.57
CA PHE A 234 1.69 -11.13 -9.20
C PHE A 234 2.66 -11.44 -8.06
N ALA A 235 2.18 -12.05 -6.97
CA ALA A 235 2.99 -12.35 -5.80
C ALA A 235 4.18 -13.27 -6.14
N ALA A 236 3.95 -14.30 -6.97
CA ALA A 236 5.01 -15.20 -7.44
C ALA A 236 6.11 -14.48 -8.23
N LEU A 237 5.72 -13.52 -9.08
CA LEU A 237 6.66 -12.71 -9.84
C LEU A 237 7.40 -11.71 -8.96
N LEU A 238 6.71 -11.03 -8.04
CA LEU A 238 7.31 -10.09 -7.11
C LEU A 238 8.33 -10.79 -6.20
N MET A 239 8.00 -11.97 -5.67
CA MET A 239 8.89 -12.76 -4.82
C MET A 239 10.25 -13.08 -5.49
N SER A 240 10.25 -13.30 -6.80
CA SER A 240 11.43 -13.65 -7.62
C SER A 240 11.96 -12.47 -8.46
N SER A 241 11.60 -11.24 -8.10
CA SER A 241 11.95 -10.04 -8.90
C SER A 241 13.24 -9.36 -8.46
N GLY A 242 13.70 -9.60 -7.23
CA GLY A 242 14.78 -8.83 -6.60
C GLY A 242 14.33 -7.48 -6.00
N ILE A 243 13.01 -7.25 -5.86
CA ILE A 243 12.46 -6.02 -5.24
C ILE A 243 12.19 -6.23 -3.74
N VAL A 244 11.75 -7.42 -3.34
CA VAL A 244 11.48 -7.80 -1.94
C VAL A 244 12.58 -8.72 -1.42
N LEU A 245 12.73 -8.82 -0.09
CA LEU A 245 13.74 -9.65 0.59
C LEU A 245 15.19 -9.21 0.36
N MET A 246 15.41 -8.00 -0.19
CA MET A 246 16.70 -7.48 -0.60
C MET A 246 17.12 -6.29 0.28
N ASP A 247 18.29 -6.39 0.92
CA ASP A 247 18.81 -5.35 1.83
C ASP A 247 19.22 -4.06 1.10
N ASN A 248 19.47 -4.12 -0.21
CA ASN A 248 19.86 -2.97 -1.03
C ASN A 248 18.67 -2.18 -1.59
N ILE A 249 17.44 -2.67 -1.41
CA ILE A 249 16.23 -2.00 -1.91
C ILE A 249 15.68 -1.09 -0.82
N ARG A 250 15.36 0.15 -1.21
CA ARG A 250 14.83 1.18 -0.31
C ARG A 250 13.42 1.53 -0.72
N TRP A 251 12.45 1.17 0.10
CA TRP A 251 11.04 1.43 -0.17
C TRP A 251 10.63 2.82 0.33
N LEU A 252 9.97 3.59 -0.52
CA LEU A 252 9.48 4.94 -0.24
C LEU A 252 7.96 4.95 -0.26
N SER A 253 7.34 5.45 0.79
CA SER A 253 5.89 5.34 0.96
C SER A 253 5.28 6.60 1.57
N PHE A 254 3.95 6.69 1.62
CA PHE A 254 3.26 7.79 2.30
C PHE A 254 2.06 7.29 3.09
N HIS A 255 2.11 7.38 4.43
CA HIS A 255 0.99 6.96 5.30
C HIS A 255 0.61 5.48 5.10
N SER A 256 1.61 4.63 5.15
CA SER A 256 1.64 3.39 4.37
C SER A 256 1.29 2.10 5.10
N GLY A 257 0.61 2.22 6.25
CA GLY A 257 0.20 1.05 7.04
C GLY A 257 -0.60 0.05 6.21
N TYR A 258 -1.65 0.52 5.54
CA TYR A 258 -2.51 -0.32 4.71
C TYR A 258 -1.77 -0.86 3.48
N ASP A 259 -0.94 -0.04 2.82
CA ASP A 259 -0.19 -0.46 1.62
C ASP A 259 0.70 -1.67 1.91
N PHE A 260 1.50 -1.59 2.97
CA PHE A 260 2.34 -2.71 3.40
C PHE A 260 1.52 -3.87 3.96
N GLY A 261 0.35 -3.60 4.56
CA GLY A 261 -0.62 -4.62 4.91
C GLY A 261 -1.03 -5.45 3.70
N TYR A 262 -1.46 -4.81 2.62
CA TYR A 262 -1.83 -5.51 1.39
C TYR A 262 -0.65 -6.26 0.77
N LEU A 263 0.53 -5.64 0.68
CA LEU A 263 1.71 -6.31 0.14
C LEU A 263 2.11 -7.55 0.96
N LEU A 264 2.08 -7.49 2.29
CA LEU A 264 2.35 -8.65 3.14
C LEU A 264 1.29 -9.73 2.98
N LYS A 265 0.00 -9.37 2.92
CA LYS A 265 -1.09 -10.32 2.63
C LYS A 265 -0.85 -11.03 1.29
N LEU A 266 -0.51 -10.28 0.24
CA LEU A 266 -0.21 -10.81 -1.09
C LEU A 266 1.00 -11.76 -1.08
N LEU A 267 2.11 -11.34 -0.48
CA LEU A 267 3.37 -12.09 -0.51
C LEU A 267 3.35 -13.34 0.37
N THR A 268 2.55 -13.33 1.43
CA THR A 268 2.48 -14.44 2.39
C THR A 268 1.33 -15.40 2.09
N ASP A 269 0.39 -14.97 1.25
CA ASP A 269 -0.87 -15.67 0.96
C ASP A 269 -1.61 -16.11 2.24
N ARG A 270 -1.58 -15.23 3.25
CA ARG A 270 -2.16 -15.46 4.57
C ARG A 270 -2.79 -14.17 5.08
N ASN A 271 -3.74 -14.32 6.00
CA ASN A 271 -4.20 -13.21 6.83
C ASN A 271 -3.01 -12.62 7.59
N LEU A 272 -3.09 -11.32 7.85
CA LEU A 272 -2.06 -10.59 8.58
C LEU A 272 -1.91 -11.13 10.02
N PRO A 273 -0.71 -11.04 10.61
CA PRO A 273 -0.44 -11.51 11.97
C PRO A 273 -1.41 -10.95 13.02
N GLN A 274 -1.68 -11.68 14.10
CA GLN A 274 -2.63 -11.20 15.10
C GLN A 274 -2.06 -10.04 15.93
N ASP A 275 -0.78 -10.10 16.27
CA ASP A 275 -0.08 -9.08 17.04
C ASP A 275 0.72 -8.13 16.12
N GLU A 276 0.69 -6.83 16.43
CA GLU A 276 1.39 -5.78 15.68
C GLU A 276 2.91 -6.04 15.59
N SER A 277 3.51 -6.58 16.65
CA SER A 277 4.94 -6.90 16.66
C SER A 277 5.33 -7.93 15.60
N GLU A 278 4.52 -8.97 15.43
CA GLU A 278 4.76 -10.02 14.42
C GLU A 278 4.61 -9.45 13.00
N PHE A 279 3.68 -8.51 12.80
CA PHE A 279 3.57 -7.77 11.54
C PHE A 279 4.85 -7.00 11.23
N PHE A 280 5.42 -6.28 12.19
CA PHE A 280 6.67 -5.54 11.96
C PHE A 280 7.89 -6.45 11.79
N GLU A 281 7.91 -7.61 12.46
CA GLU A 281 8.95 -8.63 12.23
C GLU A 281 8.89 -9.14 10.78
N LEU A 282 7.69 -9.41 10.27
CA LEU A 282 7.47 -9.85 8.90
C LEU A 282 7.78 -8.74 7.88
N LEU A 283 7.34 -7.52 8.17
CA LEU A 283 7.64 -6.33 7.37
C LEU A 283 9.14 -6.19 7.14
N ARG A 284 9.96 -6.30 8.18
CA ARG A 284 11.42 -6.18 8.09
C ARG A 284 12.09 -7.30 7.29
N ILE A 285 11.47 -8.47 7.21
CA ILE A 285 11.99 -9.56 6.39
C ILE A 285 11.77 -9.23 4.91
N TYR A 286 10.56 -8.83 4.53
CA TYR A 286 10.19 -8.56 3.13
C TYR A 286 10.68 -7.20 2.63
N PHE A 287 10.74 -6.20 3.51
CA PHE A 287 11.04 -4.81 3.22
C PHE A 287 12.07 -4.30 4.25
N PRO A 288 13.37 -4.64 4.10
CA PRO A 288 14.38 -4.32 5.11
C PRO A 288 14.56 -2.83 5.35
N VAL A 289 14.41 -2.00 4.30
CA VAL A 289 14.53 -0.55 4.37
C VAL A 289 13.25 0.11 3.86
N VAL A 290 12.55 0.82 4.75
CA VAL A 290 11.30 1.53 4.48
C VAL A 290 11.39 2.95 5.04
N TYR A 291 11.04 3.95 4.25
CA TYR A 291 10.83 5.32 4.70
C TYR A 291 9.41 5.78 4.37
N ASP A 292 8.61 5.98 5.42
CA ASP A 292 7.29 6.58 5.29
C ASP A 292 7.42 8.12 5.33
N VAL A 293 7.23 8.76 4.18
CA VAL A 293 7.31 10.22 4.02
C VAL A 293 6.45 10.94 5.05
N LYS A 294 5.25 10.42 5.33
CA LYS A 294 4.34 11.00 6.32
C LYS A 294 4.92 10.96 7.74
N TYR A 295 5.70 9.92 8.05
CA TYR A 295 6.44 9.82 9.30
C TYR A 295 7.63 10.81 9.33
N LEU A 296 8.43 10.87 8.26
CA LEU A 296 9.56 11.80 8.15
C LEU A 296 9.13 13.27 8.32
N MET A 297 7.96 13.63 7.77
CA MET A 297 7.37 14.97 7.90
C MET A 297 7.21 15.43 9.36
N LYS A 298 7.11 14.53 10.34
CA LYS A 298 7.05 14.91 11.77
C LYS A 298 8.30 15.67 12.23
N SER A 299 9.41 15.51 11.53
CA SER A 299 10.67 16.24 11.79
C SER A 299 10.84 17.47 10.89
N CYS A 300 9.92 17.72 9.96
CA CYS A 300 9.98 18.84 9.03
C CYS A 300 9.06 19.96 9.52
N LYS A 301 9.62 21.13 9.83
CA LYS A 301 8.81 22.28 10.23
C LYS A 301 7.92 22.71 9.06
N ASN A 302 6.64 22.94 9.33
CA ASN A 302 5.63 23.44 8.39
C ASN A 302 5.15 22.49 7.28
N LEU A 303 5.65 21.25 7.17
CA LEU A 303 5.04 20.25 6.29
C LEU A 303 3.91 19.51 6.99
N LYS A 304 2.69 19.61 6.44
CA LYS A 304 1.50 18.92 6.96
C LYS A 304 0.53 18.61 5.82
N GLY A 305 -0.43 17.73 6.09
CA GLY A 305 -1.49 17.42 5.12
C GLY A 305 -1.34 16.10 4.37
N GLY A 306 -2.26 15.82 3.45
CA GLY A 306 -2.21 14.66 2.56
C GLY A 306 -1.11 14.76 1.50
N LEU A 307 -0.90 13.69 0.72
CA LEU A 307 0.18 13.64 -0.29
C LEU A 307 0.11 14.81 -1.27
N GLN A 308 -1.07 15.15 -1.78
CA GLN A 308 -1.25 16.29 -2.68
C GLN A 308 -0.90 17.63 -2.01
N GLU A 309 -1.35 17.85 -0.78
CA GLU A 309 -1.06 19.09 -0.04
C GLU A 309 0.44 19.25 0.24
N VAL A 310 1.14 18.13 0.46
CA VAL A 310 2.59 18.11 0.64
C VAL A 310 3.31 18.38 -0.68
N ALA A 311 2.85 17.80 -1.78
CA ALA A 311 3.38 18.08 -3.10
C ALA A 311 3.25 19.57 -3.46
N ASP A 312 2.10 20.19 -3.17
CA ASP A 312 1.89 21.62 -3.40
C ASP A 312 2.85 22.48 -2.56
N GLN A 313 3.08 22.11 -1.29
CA GLN A 313 4.03 22.79 -0.40
C GLN A 313 5.49 22.63 -0.83
N LEU A 314 5.82 21.53 -1.50
CA LEU A 314 7.14 21.24 -2.06
C LEU A 314 7.29 21.72 -3.51
N GLU A 315 6.27 22.40 -4.06
CA GLU A 315 6.22 22.89 -5.43
C GLU A 315 6.41 21.79 -6.48
N LEU A 316 5.86 20.60 -6.21
CA LEU A 316 5.93 19.43 -7.08
C LEU A 316 4.71 19.34 -7.98
N GLN A 317 4.96 19.14 -9.28
CA GLN A 317 3.89 18.92 -10.25
C GLN A 317 3.57 17.43 -10.37
N ARG A 318 2.31 17.06 -10.13
CA ARG A 318 1.82 15.70 -10.36
C ARG A 318 1.87 15.34 -11.84
N VAL A 319 2.23 14.08 -12.09
CA VAL A 319 2.19 13.44 -13.41
C VAL A 319 1.25 12.25 -13.34
N GLY A 320 0.26 12.22 -14.24
CA GLY A 320 -0.80 11.21 -14.25
C GLY A 320 -2.04 11.60 -13.39
N PRO A 321 -3.07 10.75 -13.40
CA PRO A 321 -4.33 10.98 -12.69
C PRO A 321 -4.13 10.93 -11.16
N GLN A 322 -4.77 11.83 -10.41
CA GLN A 322 -4.76 11.77 -8.94
C GLN A 322 -5.65 10.60 -8.47
N HIS A 323 -5.30 9.97 -7.33
CA HIS A 323 -6.03 8.80 -6.79
C HIS A 323 -5.98 7.59 -7.73
N GLN A 324 -4.79 7.37 -8.28
CA GLN A 324 -4.41 6.15 -8.95
C GLN A 324 -2.98 5.81 -8.54
N ALA A 325 -2.78 4.56 -8.15
CA ALA A 325 -1.58 4.14 -7.45
C ALA A 325 -0.28 4.45 -8.21
N GLY A 326 -0.29 4.38 -9.55
CA GLY A 326 0.87 4.74 -10.37
C GLY A 326 1.31 6.19 -10.16
N SER A 327 0.42 7.14 -10.43
CA SER A 327 0.66 8.58 -10.26
C SER A 327 0.99 8.95 -8.81
N ASP A 328 0.30 8.36 -7.84
CA ASP A 328 0.56 8.61 -6.41
C ASP A 328 1.91 8.03 -5.95
N SER A 329 2.33 6.86 -6.45
CA SER A 329 3.67 6.32 -6.19
C SER A 329 4.77 7.21 -6.76
N LEU A 330 4.56 7.79 -7.95
CA LEU A 330 5.52 8.69 -8.58
C LEU A 330 5.64 9.99 -7.78
N LEU A 331 4.50 10.58 -7.38
CA LEU A 331 4.49 11.78 -6.55
C LEU A 331 5.10 11.53 -5.17
N THR A 332 4.92 10.34 -4.59
CA THR A 332 5.56 9.91 -3.34
C THR A 332 7.08 9.89 -3.48
N GLY A 333 7.61 9.33 -4.57
CA GLY A 333 9.05 9.34 -4.87
C GLY A 333 9.59 10.76 -5.00
N MET A 334 8.90 11.62 -5.77
CA MET A 334 9.27 13.04 -5.92
C MET A 334 9.27 13.78 -4.59
N ALA A 335 8.24 13.57 -3.76
CA ALA A 335 8.12 14.18 -2.44
C ALA A 335 9.25 13.74 -1.51
N PHE A 336 9.61 12.45 -1.51
CA PHE A 336 10.72 11.95 -0.71
C PHE A 336 12.03 12.64 -1.07
N PHE A 337 12.44 12.63 -2.34
CA PHE A 337 13.73 13.19 -2.74
C PHE A 337 13.78 14.71 -2.53
N LYS A 338 12.68 15.43 -2.82
CA LYS A 338 12.61 16.86 -2.57
C LYS A 338 12.68 17.20 -1.08
N MET A 339 12.00 16.42 -0.25
CA MET A 339 12.05 16.58 1.20
C MET A 339 13.44 16.24 1.76
N ARG A 340 14.10 15.19 1.24
CA ARG A 340 15.46 14.78 1.62
C ARG A 340 16.46 15.92 1.37
N GLU A 341 16.39 16.54 0.20
CA GLU A 341 17.20 17.73 -0.16
C GLU A 341 16.96 18.88 0.82
N MET A 342 15.69 19.25 1.05
CA MET A 342 15.34 20.49 1.76
C MET A 342 15.49 20.40 3.29
N PHE A 343 15.25 19.24 3.90
CA PHE A 343 15.10 19.11 5.35
C PHE A 343 16.11 18.17 5.99
N PHE A 344 16.84 17.38 5.20
CA PHE A 344 17.70 16.31 5.69
C PHE A 344 19.12 16.35 5.13
N GLU A 345 19.53 17.43 4.47
CA GLU A 345 20.91 17.60 3.95
C GLU A 345 21.33 16.40 3.07
N ASP A 346 20.41 15.91 2.23
CA ASP A 346 20.58 14.75 1.36
C ASP A 346 20.83 13.41 2.08
N ASN A 347 20.64 13.33 3.40
CA ASN A 347 20.92 12.13 4.19
C ASN A 347 19.82 11.80 5.21
N ILE A 348 19.26 10.59 5.13
CA ILE A 348 18.27 10.09 6.08
C ILE A 348 18.95 9.22 7.15
N ASP A 349 18.73 9.55 8.42
CA ASP A 349 19.19 8.73 9.54
C ASP A 349 18.35 7.45 9.70
N ASP A 350 18.92 6.32 9.26
CA ASP A 350 18.29 5.00 9.35
C ASP A 350 17.87 4.63 10.76
N THR A 351 18.66 5.00 11.78
CA THR A 351 18.38 4.64 13.17
C THR A 351 17.10 5.29 13.70
N LYS A 352 16.72 6.41 13.10
CA LYS A 352 15.56 7.22 13.50
C LYS A 352 14.34 6.99 12.62
N TYR A 353 14.52 6.79 11.32
CA TYR A 353 13.41 6.83 10.36
C TYR A 353 13.12 5.49 9.69
N CYS A 354 14.11 4.59 9.56
CA CYS A 354 13.91 3.34 8.84
C CYS A 354 12.89 2.43 9.55
N GLY A 355 11.97 1.86 8.78
CA GLY A 355 10.98 0.86 9.24
C GLY A 355 9.83 1.42 10.08
N HIS A 356 9.71 2.74 10.21
CA HIS A 356 8.60 3.37 10.92
C HIS A 356 7.47 3.71 9.97
N LEU A 357 6.27 3.17 10.23
CA LEU A 357 5.05 3.48 9.49
C LEU A 357 4.21 4.51 10.25
N TYR A 358 3.65 5.49 9.56
CA TYR A 358 2.82 6.49 10.22
C TYR A 358 1.57 5.84 10.84
N GLY A 359 1.30 6.14 12.11
CA GLY A 359 0.12 5.65 12.83
C GLY A 359 0.27 4.27 13.48
N LEU A 360 1.41 3.60 13.29
CA LEU A 360 1.70 2.26 13.84
C LEU A 360 3.05 2.24 14.58
N GLY A 361 3.29 1.20 15.39
CA GLY A 361 4.61 0.84 15.89
C GLY A 361 5.13 1.65 17.09
N THR A 362 4.31 2.47 17.75
CA THR A 362 4.73 3.25 18.94
C THR A 362 5.19 2.38 20.13
N SER A 363 4.72 1.14 20.22
CA SER A 363 5.12 0.20 21.28
C SER A 363 6.45 -0.52 20.99
N PHE A 364 6.83 -0.67 19.71
CA PHE A 364 8.04 -1.39 19.32
C PHE A 364 9.32 -0.61 19.70
N VAL A 365 9.24 0.72 19.68
CA VAL A 365 10.38 1.61 19.98
C VAL A 365 10.73 1.60 21.48
N LEU A 366 9.74 1.44 22.36
CA LEU A 366 9.95 1.45 23.82
C LEU A 366 10.73 0.23 24.33
N ASN A 367 10.69 -0.91 23.61
CA ASN A 367 11.45 -2.11 23.98
C ASN A 367 12.88 -2.14 23.40
N GLY A 368 13.27 -1.11 22.62
CA GLY A 368 14.58 -1.01 21.99
C GLY A 368 15.50 0.09 22.55
N ASN A 369 14.99 1.05 23.32
CA ASN A 369 15.79 2.07 24.00
C ASN A 369 15.05 2.61 25.24
N THR A 370 15.61 2.39 26.43
CA THR A 370 15.22 3.11 27.64
C THR A 370 15.60 4.58 27.51
N PHE A 371 14.64 5.41 27.12
CA PHE A 371 14.69 6.84 27.39
C PHE A 371 13.92 7.13 28.68
N HIS A 372 14.67 7.45 29.73
CA HIS A 372 14.15 8.10 30.92
C HIS A 372 13.71 9.51 30.54
N ASP A 373 12.40 9.76 30.51
CA ASP A 373 11.87 11.12 30.57
C ASP A 373 11.85 11.54 32.05
N ASN A 374 12.90 12.25 32.48
CA ASN A 374 12.90 12.96 33.75
C ASN A 374 12.11 14.25 33.53
N GLY A 375 10.93 14.30 34.14
CA GLY A 375 9.93 15.32 33.90
C GLY A 375 10.31 16.74 34.30
N ASP A 376 9.44 17.65 33.91
CA ASP A 376 9.31 18.94 34.56
C ASP A 376 7.85 19.16 34.96
N ASN A 377 7.66 19.14 36.27
CA ASN A 377 6.41 19.43 36.95
C ASN A 377 6.52 20.89 37.40
N SER A 378 6.11 21.84 36.55
CA SER A 378 6.02 23.24 36.94
C SER A 378 4.56 23.66 37.11
N SER A 379 4.10 23.56 38.36
CA SER A 379 2.98 24.31 38.89
C SER A 379 3.24 25.82 38.83
N SER A 380 2.28 26.60 38.36
CA SER A 380 2.06 27.96 38.85
C SER A 380 0.71 28.54 38.39
N SER A 381 -0.13 28.77 39.41
CA SER A 381 -1.11 29.86 39.59
C SER A 381 -2.42 29.83 38.80
#